data_AF-A0A285E9J2-F1
#
_entry.id   AF-A0A285E9J2-F1
#
_cell.length_a   1.000
_cell.length_b   1.000
_cell.length_c   1.000
_cell.angle_alpha   90.00
_cell.angle_beta   90.00
_cell.angle_gamma   90.00
#
_symmetry.space_group_name_H-M   'P 1'
#
loop_
_entity.id
_entity.type
_entity.pdbx_description
1 polymer ?
#
loop_
_entity_poly.entity_id
_entity_poly.type
_entity_poly.pdbx_seq_one_letter_code
_entity_poly.pdbx_strand_id
1 'polypeptide(L)'
;MARDPTTCSTGCGALKPNGTVVVSELPYPDSPQAHREHPVYKMLAGVQLHEALVGCGMITQGELADLLTGARFAGVRVAQQSAPTRLVMLGEKPS
;
A
#
# COMPACT_ATOMS: atom_id res chain seq x y z
N MET A 1 -21.11 0.64 11.14
CA MET A 1 -21.71 -0.29 10.16
C MET A 1 -20.65 -1.35 9.86
N ALA A 2 -20.79 -2.56 10.40
CA ALA A 2 -19.81 -3.62 10.17
C ALA A 2 -19.96 -4.14 8.73
N ARG A 3 -18.86 -4.16 7.97
CA ARG A 3 -18.83 -4.75 6.62
C ARG A 3 -18.96 -6.28 6.76
N ASP A 4 -19.77 -6.89 5.91
CA ASP A 4 -19.90 -8.35 5.82
C ASP A 4 -18.53 -8.98 5.52
N PRO A 5 -18.02 -9.90 6.36
CA PRO A 5 -16.71 -10.52 6.17
C PRO A 5 -16.60 -11.36 4.89
N THR A 6 -17.71 -11.66 4.21
CA THR A 6 -17.76 -12.46 2.98
C THR A 6 -17.71 -11.65 1.68
N THR A 7 -17.90 -10.33 1.75
CA THR A 7 -18.00 -9.50 0.54
C THR A 7 -16.65 -8.90 0.16
N CYS A 8 -16.17 -9.19 -1.06
CA CYS A 8 -14.95 -8.58 -1.59
C CYS A 8 -15.12 -7.07 -1.76
N SER A 9 -14.04 -6.30 -1.53
CA SER A 9 -14.05 -4.85 -1.77
C SER A 9 -14.32 -4.54 -3.26
N THR A 10 -14.77 -3.34 -3.58
CA THR A 10 -15.07 -2.92 -4.97
C THR A 10 -13.92 -3.21 -5.94
N GLY A 11 -12.68 -2.99 -5.52
CA GLY A 11 -11.49 -3.28 -6.35
C GLY A 11 -11.32 -4.77 -6.63
N CYS A 12 -11.51 -5.63 -5.62
CA CYS A 12 -11.52 -7.08 -5.83
C CYS A 12 -12.74 -7.56 -6.65
N GLY A 13 -13.91 -6.94 -6.46
CA GLY A 13 -15.12 -7.26 -7.22
C GLY A 13 -14.96 -7.01 -8.73
N ALA A 14 -14.21 -5.99 -9.11
CA ALA A 14 -13.98 -5.61 -10.50
C ALA A 14 -13.00 -6.54 -11.27
N LEU A 15 -12.14 -7.29 -10.56
CA LEU A 15 -11.15 -8.15 -11.18
C LEU A 15 -11.75 -9.51 -11.58
N LYS A 16 -11.25 -10.09 -12.68
CA LYS A 16 -11.48 -11.51 -12.99
C LYS A 16 -10.75 -12.39 -11.95
N PRO A 17 -11.19 -13.64 -11.71
CA PRO A 17 -10.42 -14.62 -10.96
C PRO A 17 -8.94 -14.64 -11.37
N ASN A 18 -8.04 -14.74 -10.40
CA ASN A 18 -6.58 -14.66 -10.58
C ASN A 18 -6.06 -13.31 -11.14
N GLY A 19 -6.90 -12.27 -11.19
CA GLY A 19 -6.48 -10.93 -11.58
C GLY A 19 -5.62 -10.28 -10.49
N THR A 20 -4.64 -9.47 -10.90
CA THR A 20 -3.73 -8.77 -9.98
C THR A 20 -4.16 -7.32 -9.80
N VAL A 21 -4.23 -6.85 -8.55
CA VAL A 21 -4.22 -5.43 -8.23
C VAL A 21 -2.78 -4.96 -8.06
N VAL A 22 -2.49 -3.78 -8.63
CA VAL A 22 -1.21 -3.09 -8.47
C VAL A 22 -1.52 -1.74 -7.83
N VAL A 23 -0.99 -1.52 -6.63
CA VAL A 23 -1.08 -0.23 -5.94
C VAL A 23 0.30 0.42 -5.99
N SER A 24 0.35 1.69 -6.37
CA SER A 24 1.56 2.50 -6.41
C SER A 24 1.35 3.70 -5.50
N GLU A 25 2.14 3.80 -4.44
CA GLU A 25 2.02 4.85 -3.44
C GLU A 25 3.37 5.49 -3.11
N LEU A 26 3.34 6.62 -2.40
CA LEU A 26 4.54 7.13 -1.74
C LEU A 26 4.93 6.19 -0.59
N PRO A 27 6.23 5.92 -0.41
CA PRO A 27 6.66 4.92 0.55
C PRO A 27 6.75 5.53 1.96
N TYR A 28 5.63 5.52 2.70
CA TYR A 28 5.61 5.94 4.10
C TYR A 28 6.12 4.81 5.01
N PRO A 29 7.13 5.07 5.86
CA PRO A 29 7.68 4.05 6.74
C PRO A 29 6.72 3.70 7.88
N ASP A 30 6.73 2.43 8.30
CA ASP A 30 5.95 1.95 9.46
C ASP A 30 6.46 2.48 10.81
N SER A 31 7.64 3.10 10.82
CA SER A 31 8.20 3.71 12.03
C SER A 31 8.95 5.02 11.77
N PRO A 32 8.93 5.96 12.73
CA PRO A 32 9.77 7.15 12.66
C PRO A 32 11.27 6.85 12.59
N GLN A 33 11.72 5.72 13.13
CA GLN A 33 13.12 5.32 13.09
C GLN A 33 13.56 4.96 11.67
N ALA A 34 12.73 4.21 10.92
CA ALA A 34 13.02 3.89 9.53
C ALA A 34 13.18 5.17 8.68
N HIS A 35 12.39 6.21 8.94
CA HIS A 35 12.54 7.52 8.31
C HIS A 35 13.93 8.16 8.56
N ARG A 36 14.56 7.89 9.71
CA ARG A 36 15.89 8.41 10.08
C ARG A 36 17.06 7.56 9.64
N GLU A 37 16.82 6.34 9.16
CA GLU A 37 17.88 5.39 8.82
C GLU A 37 17.93 5.12 7.32
N HIS A 38 16.77 4.98 6.68
CA HIS A 38 16.69 4.59 5.29
C HIS A 38 16.87 5.81 4.34
N PRO A 39 17.82 5.77 3.39
CA PRO A 39 18.16 6.92 2.55
C PRO A 39 16.99 7.39 1.67
N VAL A 40 16.14 6.47 1.20
CA VAL A 40 14.98 6.81 0.37
C VAL A 40 13.93 7.59 1.16
N TYR A 41 13.65 7.21 2.41
CA TYR A 41 12.66 7.90 3.24
C TYR A 41 13.15 9.29 3.61
N LYS A 42 14.45 9.44 3.93
CA LYS A 42 15.07 10.77 4.11
C LYS A 42 14.93 11.66 2.89
N MET A 43 15.23 11.12 1.71
CA MET A 43 15.16 11.85 0.45
C MET A 43 13.73 12.34 0.15
N LEU A 44 12.72 11.52 0.48
CA LEU A 44 11.32 11.82 0.21
C LEU A 44 10.61 12.59 1.33
N ALA A 45 11.28 12.86 2.46
CA ALA A 45 10.70 13.49 3.64
C ALA A 45 9.95 14.79 3.32
N GLY A 46 10.52 15.63 2.44
CA GLY A 46 9.88 16.89 2.03
C GLY A 46 8.59 16.68 1.24
N VAL A 47 8.55 15.67 0.38
CA VAL A 47 7.35 15.29 -0.40
C VAL A 47 6.29 14.73 0.54
N GLN A 48 6.68 13.80 1.43
CA GLN A 48 5.78 13.19 2.41
C GLN A 48 5.16 14.24 3.34
N LEU A 49 5.96 15.22 3.80
CA LEU A 49 5.47 16.34 4.59
C LEU A 49 4.51 17.23 3.81
N HIS A 50 4.82 17.54 2.55
CA HIS A 50 3.94 18.35 1.71
C HIS A 50 2.58 17.67 1.50
N GLU A 51 2.56 16.40 1.15
CA GLU A 51 1.35 15.58 0.97
C GLU A 51 0.48 15.57 2.23
N ALA A 52 1.11 15.41 3.40
CA ALA A 52 0.40 15.49 4.68
C ALA A 52 -0.23 16.88 4.91
N LEU A 53 0.47 17.97 4.54
CA LEU A 53 -0.01 19.35 4.73
C LEU A 53 -1.17 19.70 3.79
N VAL A 54 -1.19 19.17 2.56
CA VAL A 54 -2.30 19.39 1.60
C VAL A 54 -3.49 18.45 1.86
N GLY A 55 -3.40 17.57 2.86
CA GLY A 55 -4.47 16.68 3.29
C GLY A 55 -4.56 15.36 2.52
N CYS A 56 -3.50 14.96 1.82
CA CYS A 56 -3.44 13.64 1.20
C CYS A 56 -3.38 12.55 2.27
N GLY A 57 -4.12 11.46 2.05
CA GLY A 57 -4.11 10.31 2.94
C GLY A 57 -2.72 9.68 2.99
N MET A 58 -2.15 9.57 4.18
CA MET A 58 -0.91 8.82 4.41
C MET A 58 -1.29 7.37 4.73
N ILE A 59 -0.63 6.43 4.07
CA ILE A 59 -0.77 5.01 4.36
C ILE A 59 0.62 4.38 4.35
N THR A 60 0.98 3.76 5.46
CA THR A 60 2.25 3.04 5.60
C THR A 60 2.23 1.73 4.82
N GLN A 61 3.39 1.11 4.65
CA GLN A 61 3.50 -0.17 3.99
C GLN A 61 2.67 -1.24 4.71
N GLY A 62 2.76 -1.32 6.04
CA GLY A 62 1.99 -2.25 6.85
C GLY A 62 0.48 -2.01 6.72
N GLU A 63 0.04 -0.76 6.82
CA GLU A 63 -1.38 -0.42 6.70
C GLU A 63 -1.95 -0.74 5.31
N LEU A 64 -1.16 -0.53 4.24
CA LEU A 64 -1.59 -0.90 2.89
C LEU A 64 -1.68 -2.42 2.72
N ALA A 65 -0.73 -3.17 3.30
CA ALA A 65 -0.75 -4.63 3.29
C ALA A 65 -1.97 -5.18 4.03
N ASP A 66 -2.28 -4.61 5.20
CA ASP A 66 -3.46 -4.96 6.00
C ASP A 66 -4.75 -4.61 5.25
N LEU A 67 -4.78 -3.48 4.55
CA LEU A 67 -5.93 -3.06 3.75
C LEU A 67 -6.19 -4.01 2.58
N LEU A 68 -5.16 -4.44 1.85
CA LEU A 68 -5.31 -5.41 0.76
C LEU A 68 -5.68 -6.81 1.29
N THR A 69 -5.09 -7.22 2.41
CA THR A 69 -5.43 -8.50 3.07
C THR A 69 -6.87 -8.49 3.56
N GLY A 70 -7.31 -7.41 4.22
CA GLY A 70 -8.69 -7.21 4.65
C GLY A 70 -9.68 -7.12 3.48
N ALA A 71 -9.22 -6.66 2.32
CA ALA A 71 -9.96 -6.67 1.06
C ALA A 71 -10.00 -8.03 0.34
N ARG A 72 -9.42 -9.08 0.94
CA ARG A 72 -9.37 -10.47 0.44
C ARG A 72 -8.47 -10.69 -0.78
N PHE A 73 -7.46 -9.86 -0.97
CA PHE A 73 -6.38 -10.19 -1.89
C PHE A 73 -5.45 -11.24 -1.26
N ALA A 74 -5.03 -12.22 -2.05
CA ALA A 74 -4.00 -13.20 -1.72
C ALA A 74 -2.62 -12.73 -2.20
N GLY A 75 -1.56 -13.31 -1.67
CA GLY A 75 -0.19 -13.06 -2.14
C GLY A 75 0.26 -11.60 -2.00
N VAL A 76 -0.27 -10.87 -1.01
CA VAL A 76 0.03 -9.45 -0.79
C VAL A 76 1.53 -9.27 -0.52
N ARG A 77 2.20 -8.51 -1.38
CA ARG A 77 3.66 -8.33 -1.30
C ARG A 77 4.11 -7.03 -1.95
N VAL A 78 5.26 -6.54 -1.50
CA VAL A 78 5.96 -5.42 -2.15
C VAL A 78 6.71 -5.94 -3.37
N ALA A 79 6.63 -5.21 -4.48
CA ALA A 79 7.43 -5.49 -5.67
C ALA A 79 8.89 -5.06 -5.45
N GLN A 80 9.84 -5.89 -5.89
CA GLN A 80 11.24 -5.52 -5.85
C GLN A 80 11.53 -4.43 -6.87
N GLN A 81 12.18 -3.34 -6.44
CA GLN A 81 12.51 -2.19 -7.27
C GLN A 81 13.96 -1.77 -7.03
N SER A 82 14.66 -1.38 -8.09
CA SER A 82 16.05 -0.87 -7.98
C SER A 82 16.12 0.48 -7.27
N ALA A 83 15.08 1.31 -7.40
CA ALA A 83 14.92 2.57 -6.70
C ALA A 83 13.49 2.69 -6.15
N PRO A 84 13.23 2.36 -4.88
CA PRO A 84 11.88 2.28 -4.31
C PRO A 84 11.36 3.68 -3.91
N THR A 85 11.45 4.66 -4.81
CA THR A 85 10.85 6.00 -4.60
C THR A 85 9.32 5.97 -4.62
N ARG A 86 8.77 4.83 -5.04
CA ARG A 86 7.37 4.44 -4.92
C ARG A 86 7.32 3.10 -4.21
N LEU A 87 6.35 2.94 -3.32
CA LEU A 87 5.92 1.65 -2.83
C LEU A 87 5.01 1.04 -3.88
N VAL A 88 5.42 -0.06 -4.51
CA VAL A 88 4.53 -0.85 -5.37
C VAL A 88 4.12 -2.11 -4.63
N MET A 89 2.82 -2.23 -4.36
CA MET A 89 2.24 -3.40 -3.71
C MET A 89 1.35 -4.17 -4.68
N LEU A 90 1.49 -5.49 -4.65
CA LEU A 90 0.75 -6.43 -5.48
C LEU A 90 -0.18 -7.26 -4.60
N GLY A 91 -1.35 -7.59 -5.12
CA GLY A 91 -2.27 -8.56 -4.53
C GLY A 91 -3.06 -9.27 -5.62
N GLU A 92 -3.40 -10.54 -5.40
CA GLU A 92 -4.08 -11.38 -6.38
C GLU A 92 -5.50 -11.67 -5.92
N LYS A 93 -6.48 -11.55 -6.80
CA LYS A 93 -7.83 -12.01 -6.54
C LYS A 93 -7.81 -13.55 -6.53
N PRO A 94 -8.29 -14.21 -5.46
CA PRO A 94 -8.46 -15.66 -5.45
C PRO A 94 -9.36 -16.14 -6.60
N SER A 95 -9.24 -17.42 -6.94
CA SER A 95 -10.08 -18.08 -7.96
C SER A 95 -11.57 -17.99 -7.65
#